data_AF-A0A0B2RV91-F1
#
_entry.id   AF-A0A0B2RV91-F1
#
_cell.length_a   1.000
_cell.length_b   1.000
_cell.length_c   1.000
_cell.angle_alpha   90.00
_cell.angle_beta   90.00
_cell.angle_gamma   90.00
#
_symmetry.space_group_name_H-M   'P 1'
#
loop_
_entity.id
_entity.type
_entity.pdbx_description
1 polymer ?
#
loop_
_entity_poly.entity_id
_entity_poly.type
_entity_poly.pdbx_seq_one_letter_code
_entity_poly.pdbx_strand_id
1 'polypeptide(L)'
;MPWILDRPFEDCNIIEMCSITALAHLRAAMLFILDVSGCCGYSIAQQATLFHIIKSLFMNKPLIIVCNKTDLQPLEGISKEDMKLVNEMKRGF
;
A
#
# COMPACT_ATOMS: atom_id res chain seq x y z
N MET A 1 -0.31 -11.71 -6.30
CA MET A 1 0.80 -11.26 -7.16
C MET A 1 1.24 -9.90 -6.63
N PRO A 2 2.26 -9.84 -5.75
CA PRO A 2 2.66 -8.60 -5.07
C PRO A 2 2.95 -7.45 -6.05
N TRP A 3 3.62 -7.80 -7.15
CA TRP A 3 4.06 -6.88 -8.21
C TRP A 3 2.95 -6.13 -8.95
N ILE A 4 1.72 -6.62 -8.86
CA ILE A 4 0.60 -6.10 -9.66
C ILE A 4 0.11 -4.74 -9.20
N LEU A 5 0.35 -4.41 -7.94
CA LEU A 5 -0.03 -3.13 -7.36
C LEU A 5 1.15 -2.18 -7.29
N ASP A 6 2.34 -2.54 -7.78
CA ASP A 6 3.53 -1.69 -7.64
C ASP A 6 3.67 -0.65 -8.79
N ARG A 7 2.79 -0.68 -9.79
CA ARG A 7 2.81 0.20 -10.97
C ARG A 7 1.39 0.62 -11.39
N PRO A 8 1.23 1.69 -12.20
CA PRO A 8 -0.07 2.17 -12.65
C PRO A 8 -0.91 1.08 -13.33
N PHE A 9 -2.23 1.18 -13.20
CA PHE A 9 -3.14 0.20 -13.82
C PHE A 9 -3.10 0.25 -15.34
N GLU A 10 -2.77 1.40 -15.94
CA GLU A 10 -2.61 1.50 -17.39
C GLU A 10 -1.47 0.63 -17.93
N ASP A 11 -0.50 0.27 -17.08
CA ASP A 11 0.64 -0.58 -17.43
C ASP A 11 0.39 -2.07 -17.14
N CYS A 12 -0.81 -2.42 -16.65
CA CYS A 12 -1.17 -3.81 -16.35
C CYS A 12 -1.65 -4.55 -17.61
N ASN A 13 -1.17 -5.79 -17.78
CA ASN A 13 -1.67 -6.66 -18.84
C ASN A 13 -3.06 -7.25 -18.49
N ILE A 14 -3.67 -7.99 -19.42
CA ILE A 14 -5.02 -8.56 -19.24
C ILE A 14 -5.11 -9.52 -18.04
N ILE A 15 -4.08 -10.36 -17.81
CA ILE A 15 -4.06 -11.32 -16.70
C ILE A 15 -4.00 -10.58 -15.36
N GLU A 16 -3.23 -9.49 -15.34
CA GLU A 16 -3.11 -8.62 -14.19
C GLU A 16 -4.43 -7.89 -13.91
N MET A 17 -5.03 -7.28 -14.93
CA MET A 17 -6.33 -6.61 -14.79
C MET A 17 -7.42 -7.56 -14.26
N CYS A 18 -7.44 -8.81 -14.72
CA CYS A 18 -8.32 -9.85 -14.19
C CYS A 18 -8.08 -10.13 -12.70
N SER A 19 -6.82 -10.15 -12.27
CA SER A 19 -6.47 -10.36 -10.86
C SER A 19 -6.93 -9.20 -9.98
N ILE A 20 -6.76 -7.96 -10.44
CA ILE A 20 -7.26 -6.75 -9.75
C ILE A 20 -8.79 -6.79 -9.66
N THR A 21 -9.46 -7.12 -10.75
CA THR A 21 -10.92 -7.21 -10.80
C THR A 21 -11.44 -8.29 -9.87
N ALA A 22 -10.78 -9.45 -9.81
CA ALA A 22 -11.14 -10.52 -8.89
C ALA A 22 -10.97 -10.08 -7.43
N LEU A 23 -9.86 -9.42 -7.10
CA LEU A 23 -9.60 -8.86 -5.77
C LEU A 23 -10.65 -7.80 -5.38
N ALA A 24 -11.16 -7.01 -6.33
CA ALA A 24 -12.21 -6.03 -6.07
C ALA A 24 -13.56 -6.68 -5.68
N HIS A 25 -13.87 -7.88 -6.17
CA HIS A 25 -15.16 -8.55 -5.90
C HIS A 25 -15.11 -9.58 -4.75
N LEU A 26 -13.92 -10.03 -4.35
CA LEU A 26 -13.76 -10.98 -3.23
C LEU A 26 -14.08 -10.33 -1.88
N ARG A 27 -14.87 -10.99 -1.02
CA ARG A 27 -15.04 -10.57 0.38
C ARG A 27 -13.81 -10.99 1.18
N ALA A 28 -12.84 -10.08 1.31
CA ALA A 28 -11.60 -10.29 2.03
C ALA A 28 -11.12 -9.00 2.68
N ALA A 29 -10.25 -9.11 3.69
CA ALA A 29 -9.48 -7.99 4.19
C ALA A 29 -8.28 -7.73 3.27
N MET A 30 -7.93 -6.46 3.09
CA MET A 30 -6.76 -6.04 2.34
C MET A 30 -5.60 -5.74 3.30
N LEU A 31 -4.43 -6.32 3.04
CA LEU A 31 -3.21 -6.01 3.75
C LEU A 31 -2.30 -5.17 2.86
N PHE A 32 -1.97 -3.95 3.27
CA PHE A 32 -0.99 -3.10 2.60
C PHE A 32 0.32 -3.13 3.38
N ILE A 33 1.39 -3.66 2.75
CA ILE A 33 2.71 -3.75 3.37
C ILE A 33 3.48 -2.48 3.01
N LEU A 34 3.72 -1.64 4.02
CA LEU A 34 4.54 -0.45 3.91
C LEU A 34 5.97 -0.77 4.37
N ASP A 35 6.95 -0.64 3.49
CA ASP A 35 8.36 -0.75 3.84
C ASP A 35 8.88 0.60 4.36
N VAL A 36 8.99 0.74 5.69
CA VAL A 36 9.44 2.00 6.31
C VAL A 36 10.95 2.23 6.15
N SER A 37 11.72 1.22 5.76
CA SER A 37 13.17 1.37 5.54
C SER A 37 13.52 1.92 4.16
N GLY A 38 12.58 1.88 3.21
CA GLY A 38 12.81 2.30 1.82
C GLY A 38 13.74 1.39 1.02
N CYS A 39 14.16 0.24 1.57
CA CYS A 39 15.06 -0.71 0.90
C CYS A 39 14.42 -1.36 -0.34
N CYS A 40 13.09 -1.30 -0.47
CA CYS A 40 12.38 -1.69 -1.68
C CYS A 40 12.62 -0.76 -2.89
N GLY A 41 13.36 0.35 -2.73
CA GLY A 41 13.63 1.31 -3.79
C GLY A 41 12.57 2.40 -3.95
N TYR A 42 11.62 2.49 -3.02
CA TYR A 42 10.54 3.49 -3.02
C TYR A 42 10.48 4.22 -1.68
N SER A 43 10.30 5.55 -1.73
CA SER A 43 10.09 6.35 -0.53
C SER A 43 8.72 6.09 0.10
N ILE A 44 8.56 6.42 1.38
CA ILE A 44 7.27 6.32 2.08
C ILE A 44 6.19 7.15 1.36
N ALA A 45 6.53 8.33 0.84
CA ALA A 45 5.62 9.16 0.06
C ALA A 45 5.14 8.50 -1.24
N GLN A 46 6.03 7.81 -1.96
CA GLN A 46 5.65 7.06 -3.17
C GLN A 46 4.72 5.90 -2.82
N GLN A 47 5.05 5.14 -1.76
CA GLN A 47 4.21 4.05 -1.28
C GLN A 47 2.82 4.55 -0.79
N ALA A 48 2.76 5.71 -0.13
CA ALA A 48 1.52 6.35 0.28
C ALA A 48 0.66 6.79 -0.92
N THR A 49 1.29 7.29 -1.99
CA THR A 49 0.58 7.66 -3.22
C THR A 49 -0.08 6.44 -3.84
N LEU A 50 0.66 5.33 -3.93
CA LEU A 50 0.14 4.07 -4.43
C LEU A 50 -1.03 3.56 -3.58
N PHE A 51 -0.89 3.63 -2.26
CA PHE A 51 -1.95 3.28 -1.33
C PHE A 51 -3.25 4.04 -1.61
N HIS A 52 -3.18 5.35 -1.87
CA HIS A 52 -4.37 6.14 -2.16
C HIS A 52 -5.04 5.76 -3.48
N ILE A 53 -4.26 5.40 -4.51
CA ILE A 53 -4.77 4.92 -5.79
C ILE A 53 -5.57 3.64 -5.58
N ILE A 54 -4.99 2.65 -4.91
CA ILE A 54 -5.60 1.33 -4.74
C ILE A 54 -6.72 1.33 -3.70
N LYS A 55 -6.66 2.19 -2.66
CA LYS A 55 -7.68 2.28 -1.60
C LYS A 55 -9.09 2.48 -2.17
N SER A 56 -9.21 3.22 -3.27
CA SER A 56 -10.49 3.46 -3.96
C SER A 56 -11.15 2.18 -4.49
N LEU A 57 -10.37 1.16 -4.87
CA LEU A 57 -10.87 -0.11 -5.41
C LEU A 57 -11.38 -1.07 -4.33
N PHE A 58 -10.95 -0.86 -3.09
CA PHE A 58 -11.27 -1.73 -1.96
C PHE A 58 -12.16 -1.03 -0.93
N MET A 59 -12.91 -0.01 -1.38
CA MET A 59 -13.93 0.64 -0.56
C MET A 59 -14.90 -0.40 0.03
N ASN A 60 -15.25 -0.22 1.30
CA ASN A 60 -16.09 -1.13 2.10
C ASN A 60 -15.43 -2.47 2.50
N LYS A 61 -14.11 -2.62 2.36
CA LYS A 61 -13.37 -3.77 2.90
C LYS A 61 -12.49 -3.34 4.06
N PRO A 62 -12.30 -4.20 5.09
CA PRO A 62 -11.29 -3.96 6.10
C PRO A 62 -9.94 -3.85 5.41
N LEU A 63 -9.21 -2.77 5.66
CA LEU A 63 -7.84 -2.64 5.20
C LEU A 63 -6.93 -2.38 6.39
N ILE A 64 -5.81 -3.08 6.39
CA ILE A 64 -4.80 -3.01 7.43
C ILE A 64 -3.48 -2.59 6.78
N ILE A 65 -2.84 -1.57 7.34
CA ILE A 65 -1.49 -1.15 6.94
C ILE A 65 -0.51 -1.79 7.91
N VAL A 66 0.46 -2.54 7.37
CA VAL A 66 1.53 -3.18 8.13
C VAL A 66 2.85 -2.52 7.79
N CYS A 67 3.49 -1.92 8.79
CA CYS A 67 4.84 -1.39 8.66
C CYS A 67 5.83 -2.57 8.76
N ASN A 68 6.61 -2.80 7.71
CA ASN A 68 7.54 -3.90 7.57
C ASN A 68 9.00 -3.41 7.64
N LYS A 69 9.94 -4.32 7.89
CA LYS A 69 11.37 -4.06 8.04
C LYS A 69 11.72 -3.06 9.15
N THR A 70 10.95 -3.08 10.23
CA THR A 70 11.17 -2.20 11.39
C THR A 70 12.46 -2.54 12.15
N ASP A 71 13.07 -3.70 11.87
CA ASP A 71 14.41 -4.08 12.32
C ASP A 71 15.52 -3.23 11.67
N LEU A 72 15.33 -2.80 10.42
CA LEU A 72 16.26 -1.92 9.72
C LEU A 72 15.98 -0.44 10.00
N GLN A 73 14.71 -0.06 10.09
CA GLN A 73 14.28 1.31 10.32
C GLN A 73 13.10 1.32 11.31
N PRO A 74 13.34 1.63 12.59
CA PRO A 74 12.28 1.77 13.59
C PRO A 74 11.31 2.90 13.22
N LEU A 75 10.03 2.73 13.58
CA LEU A 75 8.98 3.73 13.37
C LEU A 75 9.28 5.05 14.09
N GLU A 76 9.97 5.00 15.22
CA GLU A 76 10.40 6.18 15.98
C GLU A 76 11.54 6.94 15.27
N GLY A 77 12.23 6.27 14.35
CA GLY A 77 13.37 6.81 13.62
C GLY A 77 13.02 7.43 12.27
N ILE A 78 11.76 7.34 11.81
CA ILE A 78 11.35 7.98 10.55
C ILE A 78 11.11 9.48 10.75
N SER A 79 11.20 10.24 9.65
CA SER A 79 10.99 11.68 9.68
C SER A 79 9.58 12.04 10.18
N LYS A 80 9.40 13.26 10.72
CA LYS A 80 8.08 13.72 11.18
C LYS A 80 7.10 13.82 10.02
N GLU A 81 7.61 14.17 8.85
CA GLU A 81 6.88 14.28 7.60
C GLU A 81 6.35 12.91 7.15
N ASP A 82 7.21 11.88 7.16
CA ASP A 82 6.81 10.51 6.81
C ASP A 82 5.84 9.93 7.84
N MET A 83 6.08 10.17 9.14
CA MET A 83 5.16 9.72 10.19
C MET A 83 3.77 10.35 10.04
N LYS A 84 3.70 11.61 9.57
CA LYS A 84 2.44 12.26 9.25
C LYS A 84 1.73 11.54 8.10
N LEU A 85 2.45 11.18 7.03
CA LEU A 85 1.89 10.40 5.91
C LEU A 85 1.35 9.05 6.39
N VAL A 86 2.11 8.30 7.18
CA VAL A 86 1.67 7.01 7.73
C VAL A 86 0.40 7.17 8.57
N ASN A 87 0.31 8.23 9.36
CA ASN A 87 -0.90 8.52 10.15
C ASN A 87 -2.09 8.95 9.29
N GLU A 88 -1.87 9.67 8.20
CA GLU A 88 -2.91 10.01 7.23
C GLU A 88 -3.44 8.77 6.52
N MET A 89 -2.58 7.82 6.16
CA MET A 89 -2.99 6.55 5.56
C MET A 89 -3.88 5.73 6.51
N LYS A 90 -3.61 5.76 7.82
CA LYS A 90 -4.46 5.14 8.86
C LYS A 90 -5.82 5.82 9.01
N ARG A 91 -5.92 7.12 8.71
CA ARG A 91 -7.15 7.92 8.84
C ARG A 91 -8.07 7.64 7.65
N GLY A 92 -8.93 6.63 7.79
CA GLY A 92 -10.01 6.37 6.86
C GLY A 92 -10.46 4.92 6.82
N PHE A 93 -10.39 4.27 7.99
CA PHE A 93 -11.12 3.06 8.37
C PHE A 93 -12.20 3.44 9.36
#